data_AF-A0A1B8V7X7-F1
#
_entry.id   AF-A0A1B8V7X7-F1
#
_cell.length_a   1.000
_cell.length_b   1.000
_cell.length_c   1.000
_cell.angle_alpha   90.00
_cell.angle_beta   90.00
_cell.angle_gamma   90.00
#
_symmetry.space_group_name_H-M   'P 1'
#
loop_
_entity.id
_entity.type
_entity.pdbx_description
1 polymer ?
#
loop_
_entity_poly.entity_id
_entity_poly.type
_entity_poly.pdbx_seq_one_letter_code
_entity_poly.pdbx_strand_id
1 'polypeptide(L)' 'MTSGQPSLITHWCRNCGTHHPLPSVRQFVPAETSPEGEIEVLTCHVCGSYDIDELREVSHAR' A
#
# COMPACT_ATOMS: atom_id res chain seq x y z
N MET A 1 -18.08 -18.77 5.85
CA MET A 1 -16.81 -19.06 5.16
C MET A 1 -16.39 -17.81 4.42
N THR A 2 -15.38 -17.09 4.93
CA THR A 2 -14.87 -15.88 4.27
C THR A 2 -13.98 -16.31 3.12
N SER A 3 -14.41 -16.01 1.91
CA SER A 3 -13.63 -16.12 0.69
C SER A 3 -12.42 -15.19 0.82
N GLY A 4 -11.24 -15.76 1.08
CA GLY A 4 -9.98 -15.05 0.97
C GLY A 4 -9.75 -14.69 -0.48
N GLN A 5 -10.20 -13.52 -0.91
CA GLN A 5 -9.90 -12.97 -2.22
C GLN A 5 -8.37 -12.83 -2.31
N PRO A 6 -7.70 -13.42 -3.32
CA PRO A 6 -6.27 -13.24 -3.49
C PRO A 6 -6.01 -11.74 -3.58
N SER A 7 -5.25 -11.22 -2.63
CA SER A 7 -4.97 -9.80 -2.54
C SER A 7 -4.06 -9.43 -3.70
N LEU A 8 -4.66 -8.75 -4.70
CA LEU A 8 -3.94 -8.31 -5.88
C LEU A 8 -2.76 -7.45 -5.46
N ILE A 9 -1.59 -7.77 -6.01
CA ILE A 9 -0.38 -6.99 -5.82
C ILE A 9 -0.53 -5.71 -6.62
N THR A 10 -0.70 -4.59 -5.93
CA THR A 10 -0.97 -3.28 -6.53
C THR A 10 0.01 -2.21 -6.10
N HIS A 11 0.97 -2.52 -5.23
CA HIS A 11 1.90 -1.52 -4.68
C HIS A 11 3.34 -2.03 -4.73
N TRP A 12 4.28 -1.13 -5.02
CA TRP A 12 5.71 -1.40 -5.10
C TRP A 12 6.46 -0.49 -4.13
N CYS A 13 7.23 -1.07 -3.22
CA CYS A 13 8.16 -0.31 -2.40
C CYS A 13 9.45 -0.06 -3.16
N ARG A 14 9.77 1.20 -3.46
CA ARG A 14 11.01 1.59 -4.16
C ARG A 14 12.27 1.36 -3.32
N ASN A 15 12.14 1.34 -1.99
CA ASN A 15 13.29 1.17 -1.10
C ASN A 15 13.79 -0.29 -1.03
N CYS A 16 12.89 -1.27 -0.82
CA CYS A 16 13.27 -2.68 -0.74
C CYS A 16 12.94 -3.50 -2.00
N GLY A 17 12.34 -2.87 -3.01
CA GLY A 17 11.96 -3.52 -4.28
C GLY A 17 10.80 -4.52 -4.16
N THR A 18 10.20 -4.68 -2.98
CA THR A 18 9.15 -5.68 -2.75
C THR A 18 7.79 -5.15 -3.18
N HIS A 19 6.95 -6.06 -3.69
CA HIS A 19 5.58 -5.75 -4.07
C HIS A 19 4.59 -6.25 -3.04
N HIS A 20 3.53 -5.46 -2.83
CA HIS A 20 2.55 -5.69 -1.80
C HIS A 20 1.13 -5.43 -2.32
N PRO A 21 0.12 -6.08 -1.75
CA PRO A 21 -1.25 -5.65 -1.92
C PRO A 21 -1.54 -4.42 -1.04
N LEU A 22 -2.47 -3.57 -1.47
CA LEU A 22 -2.86 -2.35 -0.73
C LEU A 22 -3.13 -2.57 0.78
N PRO A 23 -3.90 -3.59 1.20
CA PRO A 23 -4.18 -3.79 2.63
C PRO A 23 -2.95 -4.07 3.49
N SER A 24 -1.84 -4.51 2.90
CA SER A 24 -0.59 -4.81 3.62
C SER A 24 0.34 -3.61 3.78
N VAL A 25 0.05 -2.50 3.09
CA VAL A 25 0.83 -1.25 3.17
C VAL A 25 0.01 -0.07 3.67
N ARG A 26 -1.32 -0.15 3.60
CA ARG A 26 -2.21 0.91 4.09
C ARG A 26 -2.27 0.92 5.62
N GLN A 27 -2.02 2.09 6.20
CA GLN A 27 -2.14 2.35 7.62
C GLN A 27 -2.87 3.67 7.86
N PHE A 28 -3.53 3.78 9.01
CA PHE A 28 -4.11 5.03 9.50
C PHE A 28 -3.32 5.46 10.71
N VAL A 29 -2.83 6.70 10.70
CA VAL A 29 -2.04 7.26 11.80
C VAL A 29 -2.74 8.49 12.38
N PRO A 30 -2.68 8.70 13.70
CA PRO A 30 -3.27 9.88 14.32
C PRO A 30 -2.73 11.17 13.70
N ALA A 31 -3.63 12.11 13.41
CA ALA A 31 -3.31 13.41 12.86
C ALA A 31 -4.25 14.46 13.45
N GLU A 32 -3.75 15.25 14.40
CA GLU A 32 -4.52 16.31 15.08
C GLU A 32 -5.02 17.40 14.13
N THR A 33 -4.39 17.53 12.96
CA THR A 33 -4.75 18.51 11.93
C THR A 33 -5.79 17.99 10.93
N SER A 34 -6.13 16.70 10.95
CA SER A 34 -7.22 16.15 10.16
C SER A 34 -8.55 16.27 10.92
N PRO A 35 -9.65 16.70 10.28
CA PRO A 35 -10.99 16.67 10.88
C PRO A 35 -11.41 15.29 11.41
N GLU A 36 -10.92 14.23 10.78
CA GLU A 36 -11.19 12.83 11.12
C GLU A 36 -10.30 12.32 12.26
N GLY A 37 -9.25 13.07 12.63
CA GLY A 37 -8.28 12.71 13.68
C GLY A 37 -7.25 11.67 13.25
N GLU A 38 -7.31 11.17 12.02
CA GLU A 38 -6.38 10.22 11.44
C GLU A 38 -6.14 10.51 9.95
N ILE A 39 -4.97 10.14 9.43
CA ILE A 39 -4.67 10.19 7.99
C ILE A 39 -4.25 8.82 7.49
N GLU A 40 -4.64 8.51 6.27
CA GLU A 40 -4.16 7.33 5.56
C GLU A 40 -2.73 7.57 5.06
N VAL A 41 -1.84 6.61 5.34
CA VAL A 41 -0.47 6.58 4.86
C VAL A 41 -0.14 5.20 4.30
N LEU A 42 0.78 5.15 3.34
CA LEU A 42 1.32 3.91 2.80
C LEU A 42 2.71 3.66 3.38
N THR A 43 2.87 2.56 4.10
CA THR A 43 4.13 2.18 4.75
C THR A 43 4.48 0.73 4.42
N CYS A 44 5.73 0.47 4.06
CA CYS A 44 6.18 -0.87 3.75
C CYS A 44 6.37 -1.65 5.04
N HIS A 45 5.59 -2.71 5.27
CA HIS A 45 5.73 -3.52 6.50
C HIS A 45 7.07 -4.28 6.59
N VAL A 46 7.82 -4.40 5.48
CA VAL A 46 9.11 -5.08 5.44
C VAL A 46 10.26 -4.16 5.87
N CYS A 47 10.28 -2.91 5.38
CA CYS A 47 11.41 -1.99 5.60
C CYS A 47 11.04 -0.65 6.26
N GLY A 48 9.77 -0.40 6.55
CA GLY A 48 9.29 0.83 7.17
C GLY A 48 9.30 2.08 6.28
N SER A 49 9.70 1.96 5.01
CA SER A 49 9.73 3.09 4.08
C SER A 49 8.31 3.52 3.65
N TYR A 50 8.14 4.82 3.42
CA TYR A 50 6.95 5.43 2.83
C TYR A 50 7.05 5.57 1.30
N ASP A 51 8.17 5.17 0.69
CA ASP A 51 8.40 5.24 -0.76
C ASP A 51 7.69 4.09 -1.48
N ILE A 52 6.37 4.22 -1.58
CA ILE A 52 5.49 3.23 -2.20
C ILE A 52 4.77 3.86 -3.39
N ASP A 53 4.92 3.22 -4.55
CA ASP A 53 4.18 3.56 -5.77
C ASP A 53 3.05 2.56 -6.01
N GLU A 54 1.91 3.05 -6.50
CA GLU A 54 0.83 2.21 -7.01
C GLU A 54 1.21 1.65 -8.39
N LEU A 55 1.15 0.32 -8.53
CA LEU A 55 1.31 -0.38 -9.79
C LEU A 55 0.05 -0.22 -10.63
N ARG A 56 0.22 0.29 -11.85
CA ARG A 56 -0.85 0.35 -12.84
C ARG A 56 -0.81 -0.87 -13.75
N GLU A 57 -1.95 -1.49 -13.96
CA GLU A 57 -2.09 -2.47 -15.03
C GLU A 57 -1.83 -1.79 -16.37
N VAL A 58 -0.85 -2.31 -17.12
CA VAL A 58 -0.61 -1.89 -18.50
C VAL A 58 -1.14 -2.97 -19.43
N SER A 59 -2.03 -2.60 -20.33
CA SER A 59 -2.62 -3.51 -21.31
C SER A 59 -1.66 -3.87 -22.44
N HIS A 60 -0.47 -3.28 -22.49
CA HIS A 60 0.47 -3.37 -23.61
C HIS A 60 1.89 -3.66 -23.12
N ALA A 61 2.18 -4.93 -22.79
CA ALA A 61 3.53 -5.44 -22.86
C ALA A 61 3.79 -5.88 -24.31
N ARG A 62 4.66 -5.16 -25.02
CA ARG A 62 5.01 -5.47 -26.41
C ARG A 62 6.29 -6.29 -26.48
#